data_AF-A0A3D0QE60-F1
#
_entry.id   AF-A0A3D0QE60-F1
#
_cell.length_a   1.000
_cell.length_b   1.000
_cell.length_c   1.000
_cell.angle_alpha   90.00
_cell.angle_beta   90.00
_cell.angle_gamma   90.00
#
_symmetry.space_group_name_H-M   'P 1'
#
loop_
_entity.id
_entity.type
_entity.pdbx_description
1 polymer ?
#
loop_
_entity_poly.entity_id
_entity_poly.type
_entity_poly.pdbx_seq_one_letter_code
_entity_poly.pdbx_strand_id
1 'polypeptide(L)'
;KQFKPEGPLSSLSSPLVGYLKYLDLRYNRVEGPFVGLKATQDSVLWRLTLSGSAGFGFGDRKPKFSVGAAVSVDSARRLKVGLEAYRDITNIPDEGYYPSFAIMFGALLNKRDYRDYFYTDGWRAYAEWNPQRLWLLQVQFANEKQSSAVKNTDFSIFERRQIFRPNPAIDDGIMRSFSFKVRYGDAPIPLGIMIQNSVEVEVEHSDRNLLASDFDFTRLVVRGEARVSTYSARLLFPPVFCMKFAAGTSWGTLPVQRLFGLESRYDGIGPLGVLRGSGLREFTGQRFAAVSVEHNFRSTPFLLLNIPYLYRNNIEVIVHGSAAQSWSTSPLPFGSATGGWYTEAGFGISRIFSLLRVDLTWRMKQPRGLYFSIGVAQLI
;
A
#
# COMPACT_ATOMS: atom_id res chain seq x y z
N LYS A 1 -26.61 -33.65 6.07
CA LYS A 1 -27.16 -32.51 6.88
C LYS A 1 -26.15 -31.38 6.80
N GLN A 2 -26.45 -30.35 6.01
CA GLN A 2 -25.53 -29.23 5.73
C GLN A 2 -25.55 -28.27 6.92
N PHE A 3 -24.36 -27.82 7.33
CA PHE A 3 -24.16 -26.94 8.48
C PHE A 3 -24.94 -25.63 8.27
N LYS A 4 -25.95 -25.35 9.12
CA LYS A 4 -26.64 -24.07 9.18
C LYS A 4 -26.03 -23.28 10.35
N PRO A 5 -25.28 -22.20 10.12
CA PRO A 5 -24.74 -21.39 11.20
C PRO A 5 -25.88 -20.61 11.86
N GLU A 6 -26.13 -20.85 13.15
CA GLU A 6 -27.01 -20.02 14.00
C GLU A 6 -26.15 -19.05 14.83
N GLY A 7 -26.59 -17.78 14.94
CA GLY A 7 -25.88 -16.69 15.62
C GLY A 7 -25.85 -15.39 14.81
N PRO A 8 -25.19 -14.31 15.27
CA PRO A 8 -25.07 -13.04 14.53
C PRO A 8 -24.32 -13.15 13.19
N LEU A 9 -23.72 -14.32 12.90
CA LEU A 9 -23.18 -14.67 11.58
C LEU A 9 -24.25 -15.18 10.61
N SER A 10 -25.46 -15.51 11.07
CA SER A 10 -26.60 -15.88 10.21
C SER A 10 -27.12 -14.68 9.40
N SER A 11 -26.92 -13.45 9.90
CA SER A 11 -27.24 -12.22 9.15
C SER A 11 -26.31 -11.99 7.97
N LEU A 12 -25.13 -12.63 7.91
CA LEU A 12 -24.24 -12.61 6.75
C LEU A 12 -24.83 -13.36 5.54
N SER A 13 -25.87 -14.18 5.74
CA SER A 13 -26.62 -14.83 4.65
C SER A 13 -27.82 -14.01 4.15
N SER A 14 -28.05 -12.82 4.73
CA SER A 14 -29.10 -11.91 4.29
C SER A 14 -28.77 -11.34 2.89
N PRO A 15 -29.75 -11.20 1.99
CA PRO A 15 -29.60 -10.49 0.71
C PRO A 15 -28.95 -9.12 0.88
N LEU A 16 -29.21 -8.44 2.00
CA LEU A 16 -28.63 -7.14 2.36
C LEU A 16 -27.10 -7.17 2.44
N VAL A 17 -26.51 -8.25 2.96
CA VAL A 17 -25.04 -8.42 3.00
C VAL A 17 -24.48 -8.71 1.61
N GLY A 18 -25.26 -9.37 0.76
CA GLY A 18 -24.95 -9.54 -0.66
C GLY A 18 -24.87 -8.21 -1.43
N TYR A 19 -25.63 -7.18 -1.03
CA TYR A 19 -25.56 -5.85 -1.65
C TYR A 19 -24.39 -4.99 -1.15
N LEU A 20 -23.84 -5.27 0.05
CA LEU A 20 -22.68 -4.54 0.58
C LEU A 20 -21.45 -4.63 -0.34
N LYS A 21 -21.31 -5.71 -1.12
CA LYS A 21 -20.21 -5.86 -2.09
C LYS A 21 -20.25 -4.82 -3.21
N TYR A 22 -21.41 -4.23 -3.46
CA TYR A 22 -21.60 -3.19 -4.47
C TYR A 22 -21.47 -1.78 -3.88
N LEU A 23 -21.49 -1.62 -2.56
CA LEU A 23 -21.29 -0.32 -1.94
C LEU A 23 -19.81 0.07 -2.00
N ASP A 24 -19.57 1.32 -2.37
CA ASP A 24 -18.26 1.95 -2.29
C ASP A 24 -18.32 3.12 -1.30
N LEU A 25 -17.80 2.89 -0.11
CA LEU A 25 -17.74 3.88 0.96
C LEU A 25 -16.28 4.29 1.15
N ARG A 26 -16.02 5.60 1.09
CA ARG A 26 -14.68 6.16 1.30
C ARG A 26 -14.78 7.36 2.22
N TYR A 27 -13.68 7.65 2.90
CA TYR A 27 -13.52 8.85 3.71
C TYR A 27 -12.06 9.27 3.70
N ASN A 28 -11.79 10.51 3.32
CA ASN A 28 -10.48 11.14 3.39
C ASN A 28 -10.64 12.65 3.51
N ARG A 29 -9.53 13.37 3.73
CA ARG A 29 -9.57 14.82 3.98
C ARG A 29 -9.98 15.66 2.76
N VAL A 30 -9.93 15.10 1.55
CA VAL A 30 -10.34 15.78 0.31
C VAL A 30 -11.82 15.55 0.04
N GLU A 31 -12.25 14.29 -0.05
CA GLU A 31 -13.61 13.93 -0.44
C GLU A 31 -14.62 14.09 0.69
N GLY A 32 -14.17 14.10 1.96
CA GLY A 32 -15.04 13.91 3.11
C GLY A 32 -15.76 12.56 3.02
N PRO A 33 -17.02 12.46 3.47
CA PRO A 33 -17.84 11.28 3.22
C PRO A 33 -18.01 11.09 1.71
N PHE A 34 -17.68 9.90 1.21
CA PHE A 34 -17.96 9.48 -0.15
C PHE A 34 -18.90 8.27 -0.11
N VAL A 35 -19.95 8.33 -0.94
CA VAL A 35 -20.91 7.25 -1.11
C VAL A 35 -21.05 6.96 -2.59
N GLY A 36 -20.85 5.70 -2.96
CA GLY A 36 -20.99 5.24 -4.33
C GLY A 36 -21.39 3.78 -4.43
N LEU A 37 -21.56 3.36 -5.68
CA LEU A 37 -21.77 1.99 -6.09
C LEU A 37 -20.64 1.57 -7.02
N LYS A 38 -20.20 0.33 -6.89
CA LYS A 38 -19.26 -0.32 -7.80
C LYS A 38 -19.74 -1.72 -8.13
N ALA A 39 -19.60 -2.14 -9.37
CA ALA A 39 -19.95 -3.47 -9.81
C ALA A 39 -18.93 -3.96 -10.83
N THR A 40 -18.54 -5.22 -10.69
CA THR A 40 -17.74 -5.92 -11.68
C THR A 40 -18.49 -7.20 -12.04
N GLN A 41 -18.77 -7.36 -13.32
CA GLN A 41 -19.40 -8.57 -13.84
C GLN A 41 -18.39 -9.27 -14.76
N ASP A 42 -17.96 -10.45 -14.36
CA ASP A 42 -17.12 -11.28 -15.20
C ASP A 42 -17.96 -12.17 -16.12
N SER A 43 -17.40 -12.48 -17.29
CA SER A 43 -17.98 -13.37 -18.30
C SER A 43 -19.38 -12.96 -18.78
N VAL A 44 -19.63 -11.65 -18.98
CA VAL A 44 -20.92 -11.11 -19.46
C VAL A 44 -21.26 -11.66 -20.85
N LEU A 45 -20.28 -11.68 -21.74
CA LEU A 45 -20.23 -12.41 -23.01
C LEU A 45 -18.78 -12.84 -23.22
N TRP A 46 -18.49 -14.01 -23.83
CA TRP A 46 -17.14 -14.45 -24.26
C TRP A 46 -15.96 -13.85 -23.47
N ARG A 47 -15.66 -14.34 -22.27
CA ARG A 47 -14.45 -13.91 -21.51
C ARG A 47 -14.30 -12.38 -21.30
N LEU A 48 -15.39 -11.63 -21.45
CA LEU A 48 -15.47 -10.19 -21.23
C LEU A 48 -15.82 -9.94 -19.76
N THR A 49 -14.96 -9.20 -19.09
CA THR A 49 -15.23 -8.59 -17.80
C THR A 49 -15.64 -7.13 -18.02
N LEU A 50 -16.78 -6.73 -17.47
CA LEU A 50 -17.21 -5.34 -17.40
C LEU A 50 -17.10 -4.84 -15.96
N SER A 51 -16.65 -3.61 -15.77
CA SER A 51 -16.57 -2.94 -14.48
C SER A 51 -17.15 -1.54 -14.57
N GLY A 52 -17.87 -1.12 -13.54
CA GLY A 52 -18.40 0.22 -13.45
C GLY A 52 -18.45 0.70 -12.00
N SER A 53 -18.19 1.98 -11.78
CA SER A 53 -18.40 2.63 -10.50
C SER A 53 -18.96 4.04 -10.70
N ALA A 54 -19.76 4.49 -9.74
CA ALA A 54 -20.28 5.85 -9.68
C ALA A 54 -20.56 6.24 -8.23
N GLY A 55 -20.20 7.46 -7.85
CA GLY A 55 -20.45 7.97 -6.51
C GLY A 55 -20.23 9.47 -6.39
N PHE A 56 -20.42 9.97 -5.19
CA PHE A 56 -20.34 11.40 -4.91
C PHE A 56 -19.56 11.67 -3.62
N GLY A 57 -18.60 12.58 -3.68
CA GLY A 57 -17.88 13.08 -2.50
C GLY A 57 -18.59 14.30 -1.94
N PHE A 58 -19.06 14.22 -0.69
CA PHE A 58 -19.82 15.31 -0.08
C PHE A 58 -18.94 16.48 0.37
N GLY A 59 -17.67 16.23 0.66
CA GLY A 59 -16.68 17.26 1.00
C GLY A 59 -16.27 18.09 -0.21
N ASP A 60 -15.86 17.42 -1.30
CA ASP A 60 -15.42 18.12 -2.52
C ASP A 60 -16.55 18.48 -3.49
N ARG A 61 -17.76 17.98 -3.26
CA ARG A 61 -18.96 18.19 -4.08
C ARG A 61 -18.76 17.76 -5.54
N LYS A 62 -17.95 16.73 -5.77
CA LYS A 62 -17.66 16.22 -7.12
C LYS A 62 -18.20 14.80 -7.32
N PRO A 63 -18.91 14.54 -8.45
CA PRO A 63 -19.23 13.19 -8.87
C PRO A 63 -17.97 12.48 -9.37
N LYS A 64 -17.88 11.18 -9.11
CA LYS A 64 -16.77 10.32 -9.51
C LYS A 64 -17.32 9.06 -10.13
N PHE A 65 -16.69 8.60 -11.20
CA PHE A 65 -17.15 7.43 -11.95
C PHE A 65 -16.00 6.74 -12.67
N SER A 66 -16.16 5.45 -12.91
CA SER A 66 -15.30 4.69 -13.80
C SER A 66 -16.12 3.68 -14.60
N VAL A 67 -15.69 3.43 -15.83
CA VAL A 67 -16.25 2.39 -16.71
C VAL A 67 -15.09 1.68 -17.38
N GLY A 68 -15.06 0.36 -17.27
CA GLY A 68 -14.00 -0.47 -17.81
C GLY A 68 -14.53 -1.73 -18.48
N ALA A 69 -13.80 -2.18 -19.49
CA ALA A 69 -14.04 -3.42 -20.20
C ALA A 69 -12.70 -4.14 -20.42
N ALA A 70 -12.67 -5.45 -20.18
CA ALA A 70 -11.48 -6.25 -20.39
C ALA A 70 -11.82 -7.63 -20.93
N VAL A 71 -11.01 -8.13 -21.87
CA VAL A 71 -11.18 -9.43 -22.50
C VAL A 71 -10.00 -10.33 -22.13
N SER A 72 -10.30 -11.54 -21.64
CA SER A 72 -9.29 -12.60 -21.56
C SER A 72 -9.12 -13.27 -22.93
N VAL A 73 -7.97 -13.07 -23.56
CA VAL A 73 -7.72 -13.44 -24.95
C VAL A 73 -7.57 -14.96 -25.10
N ASP A 74 -6.87 -15.61 -24.18
CA ASP A 74 -6.59 -17.04 -24.20
C ASP A 74 -7.61 -17.85 -23.39
N SER A 75 -7.71 -19.16 -23.68
CA SER A 75 -8.62 -20.07 -22.96
C SER A 75 -8.22 -20.28 -21.51
N ALA A 76 -6.93 -20.18 -21.20
CA ALA A 76 -6.41 -20.27 -19.85
C ALA A 76 -6.51 -18.94 -19.07
N ARG A 77 -7.06 -17.88 -19.70
CA ARG A 77 -7.22 -16.53 -19.13
C ARG A 77 -5.93 -15.93 -18.57
N ARG A 78 -4.78 -16.30 -19.14
CA ARG A 78 -3.45 -15.81 -18.77
C ARG A 78 -3.15 -14.44 -19.36
N LEU A 79 -3.79 -14.07 -20.47
CA LEU A 79 -3.63 -12.77 -21.12
C LEU A 79 -4.96 -12.02 -21.06
N LYS A 80 -4.96 -10.87 -20.39
CA LYS A 80 -6.09 -9.96 -20.27
C LYS A 80 -5.73 -8.62 -20.88
N VAL A 81 -6.57 -8.13 -21.77
CA VAL A 81 -6.44 -6.80 -22.38
C VAL A 81 -7.65 -5.98 -21.97
N GLY A 82 -7.46 -4.75 -21.51
CA GLY A 82 -8.54 -3.92 -21.03
C GLY A 82 -8.38 -2.43 -21.34
N LEU A 83 -9.50 -1.74 -21.27
CA LEU A 83 -9.64 -0.30 -21.39
C LEU A 83 -10.51 0.19 -20.24
N GLU A 84 -10.14 1.30 -19.62
CA GLU A 84 -10.91 1.93 -18.56
C GLU A 84 -10.90 3.45 -18.76
N ALA A 85 -12.07 4.07 -18.69
CA ALA A 85 -12.24 5.51 -18.64
C ALA A 85 -12.80 5.90 -17.28
N TYR A 86 -12.28 6.98 -16.69
CA TYR A 86 -12.62 7.34 -15.33
C TYR A 86 -12.41 8.83 -15.06
N ARG A 87 -13.20 9.31 -14.11
CA ARG A 87 -13.01 10.57 -13.41
C ARG A 87 -13.09 10.26 -11.93
N ASP A 88 -11.97 10.28 -11.24
CA ASP A 88 -11.90 9.93 -9.81
C ASP A 88 -10.81 10.75 -9.11
N ILE A 89 -10.62 10.48 -7.83
CA ILE A 89 -9.45 10.89 -7.07
C ILE A 89 -8.51 9.69 -6.97
N THR A 90 -7.21 9.94 -7.12
CA THR A 90 -6.16 8.93 -6.90
C THR A 90 -5.16 9.46 -5.88
N ASN A 91 -4.25 8.59 -5.42
CA ASN A 91 -3.20 8.96 -4.49
C ASN A 91 -1.84 9.08 -5.17
N ILE A 92 -0.98 9.96 -4.63
CA ILE A 92 0.45 9.92 -4.89
C ILE A 92 0.93 8.49 -4.56
N PRO A 93 1.69 7.83 -5.45
CA PRO A 93 2.09 6.44 -5.27
C PRO A 93 2.62 6.16 -3.86
N ASP A 94 2.13 5.07 -3.29
CA ASP A 94 2.63 4.46 -2.06
C ASP A 94 2.96 2.99 -2.33
N GLU A 95 3.68 2.37 -1.41
CA GLU A 95 4.06 0.95 -1.51
C GLU A 95 2.93 0.00 -1.06
N GLY A 96 1.70 0.50 -0.83
CA GLY A 96 0.53 -0.32 -0.52
C GLY A 96 0.56 -1.01 0.86
N TYR A 97 1.37 -0.53 1.82
CA TYR A 97 1.47 -1.12 3.16
C TYR A 97 0.16 -1.07 3.97
N TYR A 98 -0.71 -0.10 3.68
CA TYR A 98 -1.97 0.10 4.40
C TYR A 98 -3.17 -0.05 3.45
N PRO A 99 -4.13 -0.93 3.76
CA PRO A 99 -5.31 -1.07 2.94
C PRO A 99 -6.20 0.18 3.04
N SER A 100 -6.92 0.48 1.95
CA SER A 100 -7.75 1.70 1.86
C SER A 100 -8.79 1.83 2.98
N PHE A 101 -9.35 0.72 3.47
CA PHE A 101 -10.30 0.77 4.59
C PHE A 101 -9.64 1.18 5.91
N ALA A 102 -8.39 0.77 6.17
CA ALA A 102 -7.67 1.18 7.38
C ALA A 102 -7.34 2.68 7.33
N ILE A 103 -6.99 3.18 6.15
CA ILE A 103 -6.79 4.61 5.92
C ILE A 103 -8.11 5.37 6.15
N MET A 104 -9.21 4.89 5.58
CA MET A 104 -10.55 5.46 5.78
C MET A 104 -10.92 5.58 7.26
N PHE A 105 -10.78 4.49 8.03
CA PHE A 105 -11.10 4.52 9.46
C PHE A 105 -10.16 5.42 10.25
N GLY A 106 -8.85 5.39 9.99
CA GLY A 106 -7.93 6.31 10.66
C GLY A 106 -8.25 7.79 10.36
N ALA A 107 -8.70 8.10 9.14
CA ALA A 107 -9.11 9.45 8.77
C ALA A 107 -10.41 9.84 9.48
N LEU A 108 -11.44 8.99 9.41
CA LEU A 108 -12.75 9.25 10.00
C LEU A 108 -12.72 9.32 11.53
N LEU A 109 -11.97 8.43 12.18
CA LEU A 109 -11.94 8.31 13.63
C LEU A 109 -10.98 9.32 14.26
N ASN A 110 -9.75 9.41 13.71
CA ASN A 110 -8.60 10.02 14.40
C ASN A 110 -7.93 11.16 13.61
N LYS A 111 -8.49 11.61 12.48
CA LYS A 111 -7.86 12.59 11.57
C LYS A 111 -6.48 12.20 11.04
N ARG A 112 -6.18 10.90 11.01
CA ARG A 112 -4.95 10.38 10.44
C ARG A 112 -5.24 9.95 9.03
N ASP A 113 -4.64 10.61 8.05
CA ASP A 113 -4.86 10.28 6.64
C ASP A 113 -3.50 10.09 5.97
N TYR A 114 -3.18 8.83 5.68
CA TYR A 114 -1.87 8.42 5.18
C TYR A 114 -1.55 9.00 3.80
N ARG A 115 -2.56 9.04 2.93
CA ARG A 115 -2.37 9.32 1.49
C ARG A 115 -2.47 10.79 1.17
N ASP A 116 -1.78 11.17 0.12
CA ASP A 116 -1.91 12.46 -0.56
C ASP A 116 -2.63 12.24 -1.87
N TYR A 117 -3.55 13.13 -2.21
CA TYR A 117 -4.51 12.87 -3.27
C TYR A 117 -4.45 13.92 -4.38
N PHE A 118 -4.88 13.53 -5.58
CA PHE A 118 -5.09 14.43 -6.71
C PHE A 118 -6.20 13.89 -7.61
N TYR A 119 -6.83 14.77 -8.39
CA TYR A 119 -7.88 14.39 -9.31
C TYR A 119 -7.31 13.87 -10.62
N THR A 120 -7.91 12.81 -11.14
CA THR A 120 -7.60 12.24 -12.45
C THR A 120 -8.85 12.15 -13.29
N ASP A 121 -8.75 12.59 -14.54
CA ASP A 121 -9.79 12.49 -15.55
C ASP A 121 -9.17 12.02 -16.87
N GLY A 122 -9.54 10.83 -17.33
CA GLY A 122 -8.94 10.28 -18.52
C GLY A 122 -9.26 8.81 -18.74
N TRP A 123 -8.32 8.13 -19.40
CA TRP A 123 -8.46 6.72 -19.70
C TRP A 123 -7.11 6.00 -19.67
N ARG A 124 -7.15 4.69 -19.50
CA ARG A 124 -6.00 3.80 -19.59
C ARG A 124 -6.33 2.56 -20.38
N ALA A 125 -5.39 2.12 -21.20
CA ALA A 125 -5.38 0.81 -21.84
C ALA A 125 -4.28 -0.04 -21.23
N TYR A 126 -4.55 -1.31 -20.99
CA TYR A 126 -3.58 -2.20 -20.36
C TYR A 126 -3.65 -3.62 -20.90
N ALA A 127 -2.52 -4.32 -20.82
CA ALA A 127 -2.40 -5.74 -21.07
C ALA A 127 -1.69 -6.39 -19.88
N GLU A 128 -2.26 -7.46 -19.34
CA GLU A 128 -1.74 -8.24 -18.23
C GLU A 128 -1.52 -9.67 -18.68
N TRP A 129 -0.33 -10.21 -18.47
CA TRP A 129 0.07 -11.54 -18.91
C TRP A 129 0.73 -12.34 -17.79
N ASN A 130 0.16 -13.50 -17.49
CA ASN A 130 0.68 -14.50 -16.55
C ASN A 130 1.12 -15.77 -17.30
N PRO A 131 2.30 -15.78 -17.95
CA PRO A 131 2.74 -16.94 -18.74
C PRO A 131 2.84 -18.21 -17.90
N GLN A 132 3.24 -18.05 -16.64
CA GLN A 132 3.36 -19.09 -15.64
C GLN A 132 2.90 -18.56 -14.28
N ARG A 133 2.67 -19.45 -13.31
CA ARG A 133 2.14 -19.11 -11.97
C ARG A 133 2.93 -18.03 -11.23
N LEU A 134 4.26 -17.99 -11.40
CA LEU A 134 5.14 -17.06 -10.68
C LEU A 134 5.37 -15.74 -11.42
N TRP A 135 4.96 -15.63 -12.68
CA TRP A 135 5.23 -14.45 -13.51
C TRP A 135 3.96 -13.62 -13.70
N LEU A 136 4.09 -12.31 -13.56
CA LEU A 136 3.09 -11.31 -13.91
C LEU A 136 3.79 -10.21 -14.69
N LEU A 137 3.37 -10.00 -15.94
CA LEU A 137 3.83 -8.93 -16.80
C LEU A 137 2.64 -8.01 -17.07
N GLN A 138 2.84 -6.71 -16.95
CA GLN A 138 1.81 -5.71 -17.21
C GLN A 138 2.39 -4.59 -18.05
N VAL A 139 1.69 -4.25 -19.12
CA VAL A 139 1.93 -3.05 -19.92
C VAL A 139 0.71 -2.17 -19.79
N GLN A 140 0.87 -0.89 -19.55
CA GLN A 140 -0.23 0.06 -19.49
C GLN A 140 0.16 1.37 -20.18
N PHE A 141 -0.78 1.93 -20.94
CA PHE A 141 -0.74 3.31 -21.42
C PHE A 141 -1.84 4.08 -20.73
N ALA A 142 -1.52 5.23 -20.14
CA ALA A 142 -2.48 6.13 -19.51
C ALA A 142 -2.45 7.51 -20.17
N ASN A 143 -3.61 8.13 -20.32
CA ASN A 143 -3.79 9.50 -20.77
C ASN A 143 -4.75 10.20 -19.81
N GLU A 144 -4.19 11.02 -18.92
CA GLU A 144 -4.88 11.57 -17.76
C GLU A 144 -4.68 13.08 -17.70
N LYS A 145 -5.77 13.83 -17.55
CA LYS A 145 -5.70 15.18 -17.01
C LYS A 145 -5.60 15.08 -15.49
N GLN A 146 -4.48 15.54 -14.95
CA GLN A 146 -4.20 15.54 -13.52
C GLN A 146 -4.36 16.97 -12.97
N SER A 147 -5.03 17.10 -11.83
CA SER A 147 -5.18 18.39 -11.15
C SER A 147 -5.14 18.26 -9.63
N SER A 148 -4.67 19.32 -8.99
CA SER A 148 -4.52 19.40 -7.55
C SER A 148 -5.85 19.21 -6.80
N ALA A 149 -5.80 18.42 -5.74
CA ALA A 149 -6.91 18.27 -4.81
C ALA A 149 -6.67 19.10 -3.55
N VAL A 150 -7.72 19.73 -3.05
CA VAL A 150 -7.66 20.56 -1.84
C VAL A 150 -8.37 19.86 -0.69
N LYS A 151 -7.92 20.11 0.54
CA LYS A 151 -8.61 19.65 1.75
C LYS A 151 -9.97 20.36 1.87
N ASN A 152 -11.06 19.59 1.99
CA ASN A 152 -12.43 20.15 2.11
C ASN A 152 -13.12 19.85 3.44
N THR A 153 -12.52 19.03 4.32
CA THR A 153 -13.10 18.70 5.62
C THR A 153 -12.05 18.66 6.72
N ASP A 154 -12.47 19.06 7.93
CA ASP A 154 -11.77 18.84 9.20
C ASP A 154 -12.64 18.03 10.17
N PHE A 155 -13.54 17.19 9.66
CA PHE A 155 -14.38 16.33 10.50
C PHE A 155 -13.65 15.04 10.93
N SER A 156 -13.84 14.64 12.19
CA SER A 156 -13.61 13.29 12.69
C SER A 156 -14.47 13.00 13.92
N ILE A 157 -14.58 11.72 14.28
CA ILE A 157 -15.43 11.30 15.41
C ILE A 157 -14.77 11.64 16.75
N PHE A 158 -13.51 11.25 16.95
CA PHE A 158 -12.81 11.38 18.24
C PHE A 158 -11.97 12.66 18.33
N GLU A 159 -11.21 12.98 17.28
CA GLU A 159 -10.26 14.10 17.29
C GLU A 159 -10.87 15.43 16.81
N ARG A 160 -11.98 15.86 17.42
CA ARG A 160 -12.77 17.01 16.93
C ARG A 160 -12.01 18.33 16.90
N ARG A 161 -11.04 18.53 17.80
CA ARG A 161 -10.27 19.79 17.94
C ARG A 161 -9.01 19.86 17.06
N GLN A 162 -8.54 18.74 16.53
CA GLN A 162 -7.36 18.74 15.65
C GLN A 162 -7.73 19.17 14.22
N ILE A 163 -6.75 19.56 13.41
CA ILE A 163 -6.95 19.82 11.98
C ILE A 163 -6.25 18.73 11.16
N PHE A 164 -6.81 18.35 10.02
CA PHE A 164 -6.07 17.50 9.10
C PHE A 164 -4.87 18.24 8.53
N ARG A 165 -3.82 17.48 8.24
CA ARG A 165 -2.69 17.93 7.42
C ARG A 165 -3.19 18.50 6.08
N PRO A 166 -2.52 19.51 5.52
CA PRO A 166 -2.85 19.98 4.17
C PRO A 166 -2.68 18.85 3.15
N ASN A 167 -3.43 18.91 2.05
CA ASN A 167 -3.15 18.10 0.88
C ASN A 167 -2.20 18.89 -0.03
N PRO A 168 -1.00 18.36 -0.36
CA PRO A 168 -0.05 19.07 -1.20
C PRO A 168 -0.61 19.25 -2.60
N ALA A 169 -0.29 20.37 -3.23
CA ALA A 169 -0.54 20.57 -4.65
C ALA A 169 0.38 19.67 -5.47
N ILE A 170 -0.10 19.28 -6.65
CA ILE A 170 0.68 18.55 -7.64
C ILE A 170 1.05 19.50 -8.79
N ASP A 171 1.85 19.02 -9.74
CA ASP A 171 2.00 19.71 -11.00
C ASP A 171 0.77 19.38 -11.88
N ASP A 172 -0.13 20.36 -12.05
CA ASP A 172 -1.33 20.23 -12.87
C ASP A 172 -0.96 20.15 -14.37
N GLY A 173 -1.61 19.26 -15.11
CA GLY A 173 -1.34 19.07 -16.54
C GLY A 173 -1.94 17.80 -17.11
N ILE A 174 -1.73 17.53 -18.40
CA ILE A 174 -2.06 16.25 -19.03
C ILE A 174 -0.82 15.35 -19.04
N MET A 175 -0.95 14.22 -18.34
CA MET A 175 0.05 13.18 -18.24
C MET A 175 -0.31 12.03 -19.17
N ARG A 176 0.60 11.75 -20.11
CA ARG A 176 0.55 10.54 -20.94
C ARG A 176 1.79 9.72 -20.67
N SER A 177 1.61 8.50 -20.19
CA SER A 177 2.73 7.64 -19.84
C SER A 177 2.51 6.19 -20.24
N PHE A 178 3.61 5.55 -20.63
CA PHE A 178 3.71 4.10 -20.72
C PHE A 178 4.29 3.57 -19.41
N SER A 179 3.71 2.49 -18.91
CA SER A 179 4.21 1.78 -17.75
C SER A 179 4.39 0.30 -18.07
N PHE A 180 5.49 -0.25 -17.59
CA PHE A 180 5.84 -1.65 -17.71
C PHE A 180 6.16 -2.20 -16.33
N LYS A 181 5.48 -3.27 -15.94
CA LYS A 181 5.67 -3.93 -14.65
C LYS A 181 5.93 -5.41 -14.87
N VAL A 182 6.98 -5.92 -14.23
CA VAL A 182 7.31 -7.34 -14.20
C VAL A 182 7.43 -7.76 -12.75
N ARG A 183 6.71 -8.81 -12.39
CA ARG A 183 6.82 -9.45 -11.09
C ARG A 183 7.14 -10.92 -11.25
N TYR A 184 8.06 -11.38 -10.42
CA TYR A 184 8.42 -12.78 -10.26
C TYR A 184 8.26 -13.18 -8.79
N GLY A 185 7.50 -14.24 -8.51
CA GLY A 185 7.32 -14.79 -7.17
C GLY A 185 5.88 -15.17 -6.85
N ASP A 186 5.63 -15.56 -5.60
CA ASP A 186 4.28 -15.91 -5.15
C ASP A 186 3.37 -14.67 -5.14
N ALA A 187 2.06 -14.89 -5.35
CA ALA A 187 1.04 -13.85 -5.40
C ALA A 187 0.69 -13.33 -4.00
N PRO A 188 0.62 -12.00 -3.82
CA PRO A 188 0.63 -11.38 -2.51
C PRO A 188 -0.61 -11.81 -1.73
N ILE A 189 -0.43 -12.19 -0.47
CA ILE A 189 -1.55 -12.58 0.38
C ILE A 189 -2.30 -11.31 0.81
N PRO A 190 -3.64 -11.25 0.66
CA PRO A 190 -4.43 -10.12 1.12
C PRO A 190 -4.13 -9.77 2.58
N LEU A 191 -4.17 -8.47 2.90
CA LEU A 191 -3.87 -7.91 4.23
C LEU A 191 -2.42 -8.10 4.69
N GLY A 192 -1.52 -8.63 3.85
CA GLY A 192 -0.09 -8.73 4.18
C GLY A 192 0.20 -9.63 5.39
N ILE A 193 -0.69 -10.58 5.68
CA ILE A 193 -0.60 -11.48 6.86
C ILE A 193 0.67 -12.33 6.81
N MET A 194 1.23 -12.54 5.61
CA MET A 194 2.43 -13.32 5.38
C MET A 194 3.26 -12.70 4.25
N ILE A 195 4.56 -12.56 4.52
CA ILE A 195 5.56 -12.18 3.52
C ILE A 195 5.83 -13.35 2.60
N GLN A 196 5.91 -13.06 1.31
CA GLN A 196 6.18 -14.03 0.27
C GLN A 196 7.40 -13.63 -0.54
N ASN A 197 8.10 -14.63 -1.07
CA ASN A 197 9.26 -14.40 -1.90
C ASN A 197 8.81 -13.81 -3.24
N SER A 198 9.15 -12.56 -3.48
CA SER A 198 8.83 -11.90 -4.74
C SER A 198 9.79 -10.76 -5.05
N VAL A 199 9.93 -10.46 -6.34
CA VAL A 199 10.62 -9.28 -6.86
C VAL A 199 9.71 -8.64 -7.90
N GLU A 200 9.59 -7.32 -7.85
CA GLU A 200 8.83 -6.52 -8.79
C GLU A 200 9.73 -5.40 -9.34
N VAL A 201 9.66 -5.19 -10.65
CA VAL A 201 10.30 -4.08 -11.36
C VAL A 201 9.20 -3.31 -12.07
N GLU A 202 9.18 -1.99 -11.91
CA GLU A 202 8.22 -1.08 -12.52
C GLU A 202 8.98 0.05 -13.22
N VAL A 203 8.69 0.28 -14.49
CA VAL A 203 9.20 1.39 -15.29
C VAL A 203 8.01 2.22 -15.77
N GLU A 204 8.05 3.53 -15.56
CA GLU A 204 7.09 4.48 -16.12
C GLU A 204 7.86 5.52 -16.96
N HIS A 205 7.39 5.79 -18.17
CA HIS A 205 8.01 6.73 -19.09
C HIS A 205 6.94 7.67 -19.67
N SER A 206 7.21 8.97 -19.58
CA SER A 206 6.41 10.05 -20.17
C SER A 206 7.36 10.93 -20.98
N ASP A 207 6.95 11.31 -22.18
CA ASP A 207 7.75 12.13 -23.09
C ASP A 207 6.88 13.22 -23.74
N ARG A 208 7.42 14.43 -23.83
CA ARG A 208 6.70 15.58 -24.37
C ARG A 208 6.52 15.52 -25.88
N ASN A 209 7.49 14.97 -26.61
CA ASN A 209 7.50 15.01 -28.07
C ASN A 209 6.75 13.81 -28.67
N LEU A 210 6.98 12.61 -28.13
CA LEU A 210 6.40 11.36 -28.60
C LEU A 210 4.95 11.17 -28.15
N LEU A 211 4.64 11.57 -26.91
CA LEU A 211 3.30 11.37 -26.33
C LEU A 211 2.47 12.65 -26.28
N ALA A 212 3.07 13.82 -26.57
CA ALA A 212 2.44 15.13 -26.34
C ALA A 212 1.94 15.26 -24.88
N SER A 213 2.75 14.78 -23.94
CA SER A 213 2.56 14.91 -22.49
C SER A 213 3.13 16.23 -22.00
N ASP A 214 2.54 16.84 -20.97
CA ASP A 214 3.13 18.03 -20.33
C ASP A 214 4.42 17.67 -19.55
N PHE A 215 4.56 16.39 -19.20
CA PHE A 215 5.63 15.83 -18.37
C PHE A 215 6.65 15.03 -19.17
N ASP A 216 7.92 15.15 -18.78
CA ASP A 216 9.05 14.46 -19.41
C ASP A 216 9.90 13.80 -18.32
N PHE A 217 9.71 12.49 -18.13
CA PHE A 217 10.43 11.73 -17.13
C PHE A 217 10.48 10.23 -17.43
N THR A 218 11.48 9.57 -16.86
CA THR A 218 11.51 8.11 -16.72
C THR A 218 11.68 7.77 -15.25
N ARG A 219 10.88 6.84 -14.74
CA ARG A 219 10.88 6.39 -13.35
C ARG A 219 11.07 4.87 -13.33
N LEU A 220 12.05 4.39 -12.58
CA LEU A 220 12.32 2.97 -12.36
C LEU A 220 12.18 2.67 -10.87
N VAL A 221 11.46 1.61 -10.52
CA VAL A 221 11.33 1.10 -9.15
C VAL A 221 11.58 -0.39 -9.14
N VAL A 222 12.35 -0.84 -8.16
CA VAL A 222 12.58 -2.24 -7.86
C VAL A 222 12.16 -2.50 -6.42
N ARG A 223 11.36 -3.53 -6.23
CA ARG A 223 10.86 -3.97 -4.92
C ARG A 223 11.13 -5.44 -4.78
N GLY A 224 11.42 -5.89 -3.56
CA GLY A 224 11.48 -7.30 -3.30
C GLY A 224 11.28 -7.67 -1.85
N GLU A 225 10.83 -8.89 -1.68
CA GLU A 225 10.47 -9.50 -0.41
C GLU A 225 11.10 -10.88 -0.34
N ALA A 226 11.69 -11.21 0.80
CA ALA A 226 12.28 -12.52 1.05
C ALA A 226 11.91 -13.00 2.45
N ARG A 227 11.58 -14.28 2.55
CA ARG A 227 11.31 -15.04 3.77
C ARG A 227 12.14 -16.32 3.73
N VAL A 228 13.00 -16.48 4.73
CA VAL A 228 13.94 -17.60 4.85
C VAL A 228 13.81 -18.20 6.24
N SER A 229 13.59 -19.51 6.34
CA SER A 229 13.68 -20.24 7.60
C SER A 229 15.14 -20.32 8.03
N THR A 230 15.45 -19.96 9.28
CA THR A 230 16.86 -19.82 9.71
C THR A 230 17.40 -21.10 10.30
N TYR A 231 17.04 -21.43 11.54
CA TYR A 231 17.47 -22.64 12.22
C TYR A 231 16.25 -23.49 12.59
N SER A 232 16.51 -24.77 12.89
CA SER A 232 15.45 -25.73 13.26
C SER A 232 14.33 -25.80 12.21
N ALA A 233 14.69 -25.76 10.92
CA ALA A 233 13.76 -25.74 9.79
C ALA A 233 12.80 -26.96 9.71
N ARG A 234 13.07 -28.01 10.50
CA ARG A 234 12.20 -29.20 10.64
C ARG A 234 11.05 -29.00 11.63
N LEU A 235 11.05 -27.92 12.40
CA LEU A 235 9.92 -27.57 13.27
C LEU A 235 8.70 -27.19 12.42
N LEU A 236 7.51 -27.41 12.96
CA LEU A 236 6.25 -27.01 12.31
C LEU A 236 6.20 -25.48 12.05
N PHE A 237 6.79 -24.69 12.95
CA PHE A 237 6.93 -23.24 12.82
C PHE A 237 8.38 -22.83 13.10
N PRO A 238 9.26 -22.86 12.09
CA PRO A 238 10.65 -22.48 12.30
C PRO A 238 10.77 -20.96 12.57
N PRO A 239 11.82 -20.54 13.28
CA PRO A 239 12.31 -19.17 13.26
C PRO A 239 12.56 -18.71 11.82
N VAL A 240 12.15 -17.47 11.53
CA VAL A 240 12.17 -16.92 10.16
C VAL A 240 12.87 -15.58 10.14
N PHE A 241 13.68 -15.40 9.10
CA PHE A 241 14.23 -14.13 8.69
C PHE A 241 13.43 -13.60 7.51
N CYS A 242 12.98 -12.38 7.63
CA CYS A 242 12.20 -11.67 6.64
C CYS A 242 12.92 -10.40 6.23
N MET A 243 12.93 -10.10 4.94
CA MET A 243 13.52 -8.90 4.38
C MET A 243 12.55 -8.27 3.37
N LYS A 244 12.46 -6.95 3.39
CA LYS A 244 11.91 -6.16 2.30
C LYS A 244 12.94 -5.14 1.85
N PHE A 245 13.06 -4.95 0.55
CA PHE A 245 13.84 -3.87 -0.01
C PHE A 245 13.03 -3.16 -1.10
N ALA A 246 13.28 -1.86 -1.23
CA ALA A 246 12.72 -1.03 -2.29
C ALA A 246 13.77 0.00 -2.69
N ALA A 247 13.97 0.17 -3.99
CA ALA A 247 14.86 1.19 -4.53
C ALA A 247 14.22 1.79 -5.76
N GLY A 248 14.42 3.09 -5.95
CA GLY A 248 13.87 3.80 -7.10
C GLY A 248 14.80 4.90 -7.56
N THR A 249 14.78 5.14 -8.86
CA THR A 249 15.50 6.24 -9.48
C THR A 249 14.65 6.85 -10.59
N SER A 250 14.90 8.12 -10.88
CA SER A 250 14.28 8.83 -11.98
C SER A 250 15.30 9.59 -12.82
N TRP A 251 14.89 9.86 -14.06
CA TRP A 251 15.57 10.69 -15.04
C TRP A 251 14.56 11.69 -15.64
N GLY A 252 15.06 12.82 -16.16
CA GLY A 252 14.21 13.91 -16.64
C GLY A 252 13.65 14.77 -15.50
N THR A 253 12.54 15.45 -15.76
CA THR A 253 11.87 16.35 -14.81
C THR A 253 10.71 15.61 -14.16
N LEU A 254 11.00 14.93 -13.05
CA LEU A 254 10.00 14.15 -12.32
C LEU A 254 8.97 15.09 -11.66
N PRO A 255 7.67 14.95 -11.97
CA PRO A 255 6.65 15.80 -11.37
C PRO A 255 6.40 15.43 -9.90
N VAL A 256 5.84 16.37 -9.15
CA VAL A 256 5.61 16.28 -7.71
C VAL A 256 4.83 15.02 -7.31
N GLN A 257 3.79 14.67 -8.08
CA GLN A 257 2.96 13.48 -7.89
C GLN A 257 3.63 12.13 -8.22
N ARG A 258 4.90 12.15 -8.67
CA ARG A 258 5.71 10.94 -8.93
C ARG A 258 6.96 10.83 -8.07
N LEU A 259 7.18 11.79 -7.15
CA LEU A 259 8.25 11.71 -6.16
C LEU A 259 8.13 10.44 -5.33
N PHE A 260 9.28 9.86 -4.99
CA PHE A 260 9.35 8.72 -4.10
C PHE A 260 9.20 9.17 -2.66
N GLY A 261 8.34 8.48 -1.91
CA GLY A 261 8.24 8.64 -0.45
C GLY A 261 8.84 7.43 0.24
N LEU A 262 9.58 7.65 1.32
CA LEU A 262 9.90 6.56 2.24
C LEU A 262 8.69 6.33 3.14
N GLU A 263 8.24 5.09 3.16
CA GLU A 263 7.02 4.69 3.85
C GLU A 263 7.23 4.69 5.37
N SER A 264 6.21 5.10 6.10
CA SER A 264 6.27 5.35 7.55
C SER A 264 5.21 4.53 8.28
N ARG A 265 5.34 4.40 9.60
CA ARG A 265 4.25 3.85 10.42
C ARG A 265 2.99 4.71 10.30
N TYR A 266 1.84 4.07 10.36
CA TYR A 266 0.53 4.72 10.29
C TYR A 266 -0.36 4.30 11.46
N ASP A 267 -0.85 5.29 12.20
CA ASP A 267 -1.75 5.10 13.34
C ASP A 267 -1.25 4.07 14.39
N GLY A 268 0.06 4.07 14.64
CA GLY A 268 0.70 3.12 15.55
C GLY A 268 0.97 1.74 14.94
N ILE A 269 0.51 1.46 13.72
CA ILE A 269 0.78 0.22 12.99
C ILE A 269 2.02 0.40 12.12
N GLY A 270 2.96 -0.55 12.21
CA GLY A 270 4.23 -0.51 11.48
C GLY A 270 4.61 -1.87 10.89
N PRO A 271 4.01 -2.29 9.76
CA PRO A 271 4.34 -3.58 9.13
C PRO A 271 5.82 -3.62 8.69
N LEU A 272 6.36 -4.81 8.39
CA LEU A 272 7.72 -4.89 7.86
C LEU A 272 7.81 -4.13 6.54
N GLY A 273 8.80 -3.24 6.43
CA GLY A 273 9.08 -2.45 5.21
C GLY A 273 8.87 -0.95 5.36
N VAL A 274 8.19 -0.52 6.42
CA VAL A 274 8.05 0.91 6.76
C VAL A 274 9.06 1.35 7.82
N LEU A 275 9.41 2.63 7.83
CA LEU A 275 10.21 3.27 8.85
C LEU A 275 9.35 3.62 10.07
N ARG A 276 9.44 2.82 11.13
CA ARG A 276 8.63 2.89 12.35
C ARG A 276 8.96 4.13 13.20
N GLY A 277 10.18 4.66 13.13
CA GLY A 277 10.59 5.88 13.81
C GLY A 277 10.35 7.18 13.03
N SER A 278 9.98 7.07 11.75
CA SER A 278 9.74 8.25 10.91
C SER A 278 8.33 8.83 11.10
N GLY A 279 8.20 10.12 10.85
CA GLY A 279 6.92 10.80 10.71
C GLY A 279 6.26 10.49 9.36
N LEU A 280 4.95 10.73 9.29
CA LEU A 280 4.19 10.54 8.06
C LEU A 280 4.75 11.42 6.93
N ARG A 281 5.14 10.78 5.82
CA ARG A 281 5.72 11.46 4.63
C ARG A 281 6.90 12.39 4.99
N GLU A 282 7.67 12.04 6.03
CA GLU A 282 8.82 12.84 6.47
C GLU A 282 9.92 12.90 5.39
N PHE A 283 10.15 11.77 4.71
CA PHE A 283 11.22 11.66 3.73
C PHE A 283 10.72 11.39 2.32
N THR A 284 11.22 12.18 1.38
CA THR A 284 10.88 12.12 -0.05
C THR A 284 12.11 12.32 -0.91
N GLY A 285 12.02 12.02 -2.21
CA GLY A 285 13.12 12.24 -3.14
C GLY A 285 12.82 11.81 -4.58
N GLN A 286 13.73 12.16 -5.47
CA GLN A 286 13.75 11.69 -6.86
C GLN A 286 14.47 10.34 -6.99
N ARG A 287 15.23 9.96 -5.97
CA ARG A 287 15.82 8.63 -5.84
C ARG A 287 15.70 8.18 -4.41
N PHE A 288 15.60 6.87 -4.20
CA PHE A 288 15.63 6.30 -2.87
C PHE A 288 16.14 4.87 -2.86
N ALA A 289 16.60 4.44 -1.70
CA ALA A 289 16.89 3.05 -1.39
C ALA A 289 16.44 2.80 0.06
N ALA A 290 15.78 1.67 0.29
CA ALA A 290 15.30 1.27 1.59
C ALA A 290 15.44 -0.25 1.74
N VAL A 291 15.88 -0.69 2.90
CA VAL A 291 15.90 -2.09 3.31
C VAL A 291 15.37 -2.18 4.73
N SER A 292 14.49 -3.15 4.96
CA SER A 292 13.96 -3.49 6.27
C SER A 292 14.10 -4.97 6.48
N VAL A 293 14.62 -5.35 7.64
CA VAL A 293 14.85 -6.74 8.03
C VAL A 293 14.17 -7.02 9.35
N GLU A 294 13.70 -8.25 9.51
CA GLU A 294 13.08 -8.73 10.73
C GLU A 294 13.43 -10.20 10.92
N HIS A 295 13.87 -10.57 12.11
CA HIS A 295 14.05 -11.96 12.50
C HIS A 295 13.09 -12.30 13.63
N ASN A 296 12.17 -13.24 13.38
CA ASN A 296 11.32 -13.83 14.40
C ASN A 296 12.03 -15.06 15.00
N PHE A 297 12.54 -14.92 16.21
CA PHE A 297 13.18 -16.00 16.96
C PHE A 297 12.18 -16.97 17.59
N ARG A 298 10.87 -16.72 17.46
CA ARG A 298 9.82 -17.48 18.15
C ARG A 298 10.05 -17.45 19.66
N SER A 299 9.65 -18.51 20.37
CA SER A 299 9.89 -18.66 21.80
C SER A 299 11.29 -19.19 22.14
N THR A 300 12.22 -19.29 21.17
CA THR A 300 13.54 -19.91 21.40
C THR A 300 14.38 -19.18 22.45
N PRO A 301 14.39 -17.83 22.56
CA PRO A 301 15.15 -17.17 23.62
C PRO A 301 14.60 -17.50 25.01
N PHE A 302 13.27 -17.60 25.15
CA PHE A 302 12.63 -17.96 26.42
C PHE A 302 12.80 -19.43 26.80
N LEU A 303 12.93 -20.31 25.81
CA LEU A 303 13.28 -21.71 26.01
C LEU A 303 14.71 -21.84 26.54
N LEU A 304 15.67 -21.11 25.94
CA LEU A 304 17.06 -21.09 26.37
C LEU A 304 17.24 -20.53 27.79
N LEU A 305 16.49 -19.48 28.12
CA LEU A 305 16.49 -18.86 29.45
C LEU A 305 15.64 -19.62 30.49
N ASN A 306 15.00 -20.73 30.08
CA ASN A 306 14.10 -21.53 30.92
C ASN A 306 13.05 -20.68 31.67
N ILE A 307 12.26 -19.89 30.93
CA ILE A 307 11.17 -19.06 31.48
C ILE A 307 9.82 -19.72 31.12
N PRO A 308 9.25 -20.60 31.98
CA PRO A 308 8.10 -21.45 31.64
C PRO A 308 6.88 -20.71 31.14
N TYR A 309 6.59 -19.58 31.79
CA TYR A 309 5.41 -18.80 31.45
C TYR A 309 5.44 -18.30 29.99
N LEU A 310 6.58 -17.82 29.50
CA LEU A 310 6.65 -17.17 28.19
C LEU A 310 6.62 -18.18 27.04
N TYR A 311 7.40 -19.27 27.13
CA TYR A 311 7.38 -20.27 26.05
C TYR A 311 6.12 -21.14 26.05
N ARG A 312 5.50 -21.43 27.22
CA ARG A 312 4.22 -22.17 27.26
C ARG A 312 3.05 -21.37 26.67
N ASN A 313 3.10 -20.05 26.76
CA ASN A 313 2.12 -19.15 26.14
C ASN A 313 2.46 -18.79 24.69
N ASN A 314 3.48 -19.43 24.09
CA ASN A 314 3.94 -19.16 22.72
C ASN A 314 4.29 -17.67 22.49
N ILE A 315 4.84 -16.99 23.50
CA ILE A 315 5.31 -15.61 23.32
C ILE A 315 6.54 -15.65 22.41
N GLU A 316 6.57 -14.77 21.42
CA GLU A 316 7.65 -14.72 20.43
C GLU A 316 8.48 -13.44 20.57
N VAL A 317 9.79 -13.57 20.35
CA VAL A 317 10.72 -12.44 20.28
C VAL A 317 11.05 -12.14 18.83
N ILE A 318 10.94 -10.86 18.48
CA ILE A 318 11.27 -10.36 17.16
C ILE A 318 12.35 -9.29 17.31
N VAL A 319 13.34 -9.30 16.41
CA VAL A 319 14.31 -8.21 16.26
C VAL A 319 14.16 -7.65 14.86
N HIS A 320 14.17 -6.33 14.73
CA HIS A 320 14.00 -5.66 13.45
C HIS A 320 14.96 -4.49 13.30
N GLY A 321 15.23 -4.12 12.05
CA GLY A 321 15.97 -2.92 11.72
C GLY A 321 15.69 -2.47 10.30
N SER A 322 15.80 -1.17 10.07
CA SER A 322 15.59 -0.57 8.76
C SER A 322 16.66 0.48 8.48
N ALA A 323 17.11 0.51 7.23
CA ALA A 323 18.01 1.52 6.72
C ALA A 323 17.43 2.08 5.42
N ALA A 324 17.42 3.40 5.28
CA ALA A 324 16.90 4.05 4.08
C ALA A 324 17.62 5.36 3.78
N GLN A 325 17.64 5.74 2.52
CA GLN A 325 18.16 7.01 2.06
C GLN A 325 17.33 7.51 0.89
N SER A 326 17.07 8.81 0.86
CA SER A 326 16.48 9.49 -0.29
C SER A 326 17.38 10.64 -0.74
N TRP A 327 17.36 10.89 -2.04
CA TRP A 327 18.13 11.95 -2.68
C TRP A 327 17.20 12.85 -3.49
N SER A 328 17.51 14.14 -3.48
CA SER A 328 16.87 15.14 -4.32
C SER A 328 17.92 16.10 -4.85
N THR A 329 17.83 16.48 -6.11
CA THR A 329 18.68 17.53 -6.71
C THR A 329 18.02 18.91 -6.68
N SER A 330 16.71 18.96 -6.37
CA SER A 330 15.91 20.19 -6.31
C SER A 330 15.17 20.30 -4.97
N PRO A 331 14.72 21.50 -4.57
CA PRO A 331 13.83 21.67 -3.42
C PRO A 331 12.60 20.77 -3.55
N LEU A 332 12.23 20.09 -2.46
CA LEU A 332 11.08 19.20 -2.41
C LEU A 332 9.85 19.97 -1.92
N PRO A 333 8.68 19.84 -2.59
CA PRO A 333 7.46 20.55 -2.22
C PRO A 333 6.81 20.00 -0.94
N PHE A 334 7.10 18.74 -0.60
CA PHE A 334 6.68 18.09 0.64
C PHE A 334 7.71 17.06 1.07
N GLY A 335 7.82 16.85 2.38
CA GLY A 335 8.86 16.03 2.97
C GLY A 335 10.26 16.63 2.77
N SER A 336 11.27 15.85 3.12
CA SER A 336 12.68 16.24 2.97
C SER A 336 13.50 15.08 2.43
N ALA A 337 14.61 15.38 1.75
CA ALA A 337 15.59 14.34 1.49
C ALA A 337 16.16 13.88 2.84
N THR A 338 16.49 12.61 2.98
CA THR A 338 17.05 12.13 4.26
C THR A 338 18.35 12.85 4.62
N GLY A 339 19.14 13.31 3.65
CA GLY A 339 20.44 13.95 3.93
C GLY A 339 21.45 12.95 4.50
N GLY A 340 21.52 11.75 3.90
CA GLY A 340 22.33 10.62 4.37
C GLY A 340 21.47 9.44 4.84
N TRP A 341 22.10 8.38 5.34
CA TRP A 341 21.40 7.20 5.83
C TRP A 341 20.50 7.52 7.04
N TYR A 342 19.24 7.12 6.94
CA TYR A 342 18.32 6.95 8.05
C TYR A 342 18.44 5.50 8.53
N THR A 343 18.58 5.31 9.85
CA THR A 343 18.63 3.98 10.45
C THR A 343 17.78 3.92 11.71
N GLU A 344 17.16 2.75 11.91
CA GLU A 344 16.42 2.40 13.10
C GLU A 344 16.58 0.92 13.40
N ALA A 345 16.51 0.56 14.67
CA ALA A 345 16.53 -0.82 15.12
C ALA A 345 15.64 -0.98 16.35
N GLY A 346 15.16 -2.19 16.58
CA GLY A 346 14.29 -2.45 17.72
C GLY A 346 14.03 -3.92 17.95
N PHE A 347 13.19 -4.18 18.94
CA PHE A 347 12.69 -5.50 19.25
C PHE A 347 11.19 -5.45 19.47
N GLY A 348 10.56 -6.60 19.30
CA GLY A 348 9.13 -6.79 19.47
C GLY A 348 8.82 -8.04 20.26
N ILE A 349 7.69 -7.98 20.96
CA ILE A 349 7.06 -9.11 21.61
C ILE A 349 5.75 -9.39 20.88
N SER A 350 5.62 -10.60 20.35
CA SER A 350 4.47 -11.03 19.57
C SER A 350 3.69 -12.13 20.29
N ARG A 351 2.47 -12.40 19.81
CA ARG A 351 1.49 -13.34 20.36
C ARG A 351 1.05 -13.00 21.79
N ILE A 352 1.04 -11.71 22.14
CA ILE A 352 0.40 -11.22 23.37
C ILE A 352 -1.11 -11.46 23.22
N PHE A 353 -1.70 -12.25 24.12
CA PHE A 353 -3.07 -12.78 23.97
C PHE A 353 -3.31 -13.48 22.62
N SER A 354 -2.28 -14.14 22.07
CA SER A 354 -2.25 -14.82 20.76
C SER A 354 -2.37 -13.94 19.51
N LEU A 355 -2.77 -12.67 19.62
CA LEU A 355 -3.09 -11.82 18.47
C LEU A 355 -2.26 -10.54 18.40
N LEU A 356 -1.84 -9.99 19.54
CA LEU A 356 -1.19 -8.69 19.57
C LEU A 356 0.33 -8.82 19.47
N ARG A 357 0.91 -7.85 18.78
CA ARG A 357 2.34 -7.59 18.73
C ARG A 357 2.60 -6.17 19.18
N VAL A 358 3.65 -5.98 19.97
CA VAL A 358 4.14 -4.66 20.37
C VAL A 358 5.62 -4.58 20.04
N ASP A 359 6.03 -3.51 19.37
CA ASP A 359 7.42 -3.24 19.03
C ASP A 359 7.89 -1.94 19.68
N LEU A 360 9.13 -1.98 20.19
CA LEU A 360 9.89 -0.81 20.60
C LEU A 360 10.98 -0.55 19.56
N THR A 361 10.96 0.62 18.93
CA THR A 361 11.92 1.01 17.90
C THR A 361 12.73 2.21 18.34
N TRP A 362 14.05 2.11 18.24
CA TRP A 362 14.97 3.22 18.43
C TRP A 362 15.35 3.80 17.06
N ARG A 363 14.95 5.05 16.83
CA ARG A 363 15.42 5.89 15.72
C ARG A 363 16.79 6.48 16.03
N MET A 364 17.80 6.17 15.22
CA MET A 364 19.18 6.63 15.40
C MET A 364 19.44 7.99 14.74
N LYS A 365 18.66 8.31 13.70
CA LYS A 365 18.70 9.60 12.99
C LYS A 365 17.95 10.70 13.74
N GLN A 366 18.41 11.94 13.68
CA GLN A 366 17.72 13.06 14.32
C GLN A 366 16.30 13.28 13.74
N PRO A 367 15.30 13.68 14.55
CA PRO A 367 15.33 13.66 16.01
C PRO A 367 15.40 12.21 16.55
N ARG A 368 16.36 11.94 17.44
CA ARG A 368 16.52 10.61 18.04
C ARG A 368 15.38 10.37 19.03
N GLY A 369 14.86 9.16 19.07
CA GLY A 369 13.75 8.83 19.95
C GLY A 369 13.38 7.36 19.97
N LEU A 370 12.58 7.00 20.96
CA LEU A 370 11.93 5.71 21.08
C LEU A 370 10.49 5.82 20.57
N TYR A 371 10.10 4.83 19.77
CA TYR A 371 8.78 4.77 19.14
C TYR A 371 8.14 3.44 19.45
N PHE A 372 6.87 3.48 19.81
CA PHE A 372 6.04 2.30 20.02
C PHE A 372 5.16 2.06 18.81
N SER A 373 5.09 0.80 18.38
CA SER A 373 4.10 0.35 17.40
C SER A 373 3.37 -0.89 17.90
N ILE A 374 2.12 -1.02 17.45
CA ILE A 374 1.23 -2.14 17.71
C ILE A 374 0.96 -2.81 16.37
N GLY A 375 0.99 -4.13 16.34
CA GLY A 375 0.68 -4.92 15.16
C GLY A 375 -0.16 -6.14 15.50
N VAL A 376 -0.54 -6.86 14.46
CA VAL A 376 -1.14 -8.18 14.59
C VAL A 376 -0.04 -9.22 14.46
N ALA A 377 -0.06 -10.24 15.32
CA ALA A 377 0.85 -11.37 15.24
C ALA A 377 0.67 -12.08 13.88
N GLN A 378 1.78 -12.39 13.21
CA GLN A 378 1.71 -13.22 12.02
C GLN A 378 1.23 -14.61 12.42
N LEU A 379 0.18 -15.10 11.75
CA LEU A 379 -0.51 -16.32 12.16
C LEU A 379 0.30 -17.60 11.89
N ILE A 380 1.41 -17.53 11.13
CA ILE A 380 2.23 -18.69 10.72
C ILE A 380 3.71 -18.35 10.72
#